data_AF-A0A3S0BRT1-F1
#
_entry.id   AF-A0A3S0BRT1-F1
#
_cell.length_a   1.000
_cell.length_b   1.000
_cell.length_c   1.000
_cell.angle_alpha   90.00
_cell.angle_beta   90.00
_cell.angle_gamma   90.00
#
_symmetry.space_group_name_H-M   'P 1'
#
loop_
_entity.id
_entity.type
_entity.pdbx_description
1 polymer ?
#
loop_
_entity_poly.entity_id
_entity_poly.type
_entity_poly.pdbx_seq_one_letter_code
_entity_poly.pdbx_strand_id
1 'polypeptide(L)'
;MRAGPDASVYSAGRGVLTALLGLIETRLALFALELEEERERLVQIGIVAGIALVCAALAIGCTALFVIVLFWDTHRLLAIAGVGGAGLLGLGLCLLWIARRGRHPLLIATRTELAADLDRLRGRGPQP
;
A
#
# COMPACT_ATOMS: atom_id res chain seq x y z
N MET A 1 42.11 -18.01 41.87
CA MET A 1 42.12 -17.45 40.50
C MET A 1 41.03 -16.39 40.43
N ARG A 2 41.41 -15.11 40.31
CA ARG A 2 40.46 -14.00 40.20
C ARG A 2 39.98 -13.98 38.75
N ALA A 3 38.68 -14.16 38.50
CA ALA A 3 38.11 -13.93 37.17
C ALA A 3 38.40 -12.49 36.76
N GLY A 4 39.05 -12.30 35.61
CA GLY A 4 39.40 -10.98 35.10
C GLY A 4 38.14 -10.14 34.85
N PRO A 5 38.13 -8.83 35.15
CA PRO A 5 37.01 -7.91 34.89
C PRO A 5 36.50 -7.94 33.44
N ASP A 6 37.39 -8.28 32.51
CA ASP A 6 37.17 -8.46 31.09
C ASP A 6 36.25 -9.64 30.73
N ALA A 7 36.23 -10.72 31.53
CA ALA A 7 35.36 -11.88 31.29
C ALA A 7 33.89 -11.62 31.68
N SER A 8 33.64 -10.74 32.66
CA SER A 8 32.28 -10.40 33.13
C SER A 8 31.55 -9.44 32.20
N VAL A 9 32.27 -8.57 31.50
CA VAL A 9 31.68 -7.65 30.52
C VAL A 9 31.27 -8.40 29.25
N TYR A 10 32.07 -9.40 28.85
CA TYR A 10 31.77 -10.26 27.70
C TYR A 10 30.53 -11.14 27.92
N SER A 11 30.37 -11.70 29.12
CA SER A 11 29.18 -12.51 29.46
C SER A 11 27.91 -11.66 29.56
N ALA A 12 28.00 -10.45 30.11
CA ALA A 12 26.90 -9.49 30.13
C ALA A 12 26.47 -9.06 28.72
N GLY A 13 27.43 -8.75 27.83
CA GLY A 13 27.16 -8.43 26.43
C GLY A 13 26.48 -9.57 25.68
N ARG A 14 26.89 -10.82 25.91
CA ARG A 14 26.25 -12.01 25.31
C ARG A 14 24.82 -12.20 25.77
N GLY A 15 24.55 -12.00 27.07
CA GLY A 15 23.21 -12.13 27.65
C GLY A 15 22.22 -11.13 27.05
N VAL A 16 22.65 -9.86 26.92
CA VAL A 16 21.86 -8.80 26.28
C VAL A 16 21.62 -9.11 24.80
N LEU A 17 22.62 -9.65 24.10
CA LEU A 17 22.49 -10.03 22.69
C LEU A 17 21.46 -11.16 22.49
N THR A 18 21.49 -12.21 23.33
CA THR A 18 20.48 -13.28 23.29
C THR A 18 19.08 -12.78 23.65
N ALA A 19 18.96 -11.87 24.61
CA ALA A 19 17.68 -11.26 24.95
C ALA A 19 17.12 -10.41 23.81
N LEU A 20 17.97 -9.62 23.14
CA LEU A 20 17.59 -8.84 21.96
C LEU A 20 17.19 -9.73 20.78
N LEU A 21 17.91 -10.82 20.53
CA LEU A 21 17.57 -11.77 19.47
C LEU A 21 16.21 -12.43 19.72
N GLY A 22 15.92 -12.85 20.96
CA GLY A 22 14.60 -13.40 21.30
C GLY A 22 13.46 -12.37 21.19
N LEU A 23 13.72 -11.10 21.52
CA LEU A 23 12.76 -10.01 21.34
C LEU A 23 12.50 -9.69 19.86
N ILE A 24 13.52 -9.76 19.01
CA ILE A 24 13.40 -9.53 17.57
C ILE A 24 12.65 -10.68 16.91
N GLU A 25 12.96 -11.93 17.26
CA GLU A 25 12.29 -13.13 16.72
C GLU A 25 10.78 -13.09 17.00
N THR A 26 10.39 -12.77 18.22
CA THR A 26 8.97 -12.68 18.62
C THR A 26 8.23 -11.54 17.92
N ARG A 27 8.85 -10.37 17.76
CA ARG A 27 8.22 -9.26 17.01
C ARG A 27 8.16 -9.52 15.51
N LEU A 28 9.17 -10.15 14.91
CA LEU A 28 9.15 -10.52 13.51
C LEU A 28 8.07 -11.58 13.23
N ALA A 29 7.88 -12.55 14.12
CA ALA A 29 6.79 -13.51 14.01
C ALA A 29 5.41 -12.84 14.03
N LEU A 30 5.23 -11.84 14.91
CA LEU A 30 4.01 -11.02 14.96
C LEU A 30 3.84 -10.15 13.71
N PHE A 31 4.88 -9.44 13.27
CA PHE A 31 4.83 -8.62 12.05
C PHE A 31 4.55 -9.46 10.81
N ALA A 32 5.16 -10.65 10.70
CA ALA A 32 4.91 -11.55 9.57
C ALA A 32 3.45 -12.03 9.54
N LEU A 33 2.88 -12.34 10.71
CA LEU A 33 1.47 -12.72 10.84
C LEU A 33 0.53 -11.56 10.50
N GLU A 34 0.80 -10.36 11.02
CA GLU A 34 0.04 -9.15 10.71
C GLU A 34 0.09 -8.81 9.21
N LEU A 35 1.25 -8.98 8.57
CA LEU A 35 1.38 -8.81 7.12
C LEU A 35 0.53 -9.82 6.35
N GLU A 36 0.53 -11.09 6.76
CA GLU A 36 -0.29 -12.13 6.12
C GLU A 36 -1.79 -11.79 6.20
N GLU A 37 -2.25 -11.38 7.39
CA GLU A 37 -3.63 -11.00 7.64
C GLU A 37 -4.04 -9.73 6.86
N GLU A 38 -3.14 -8.74 6.80
CA GLU A 38 -3.40 -7.51 6.06
C GLU A 38 -3.31 -7.71 4.54
N ARG A 39 -2.52 -8.67 4.04
CA ARG A 39 -2.50 -9.03 2.62
C ARG A 39 -3.84 -9.60 2.16
N GLU A 40 -4.42 -10.54 2.91
CA GLU A 40 -5.72 -11.10 2.56
C GLU A 40 -6.81 -10.02 2.57
N ARG A 41 -6.79 -9.14 3.57
CA ARG A 41 -7.70 -8.00 3.66
C ARG A 41 -7.53 -7.02 2.50
N LEU A 42 -6.30 -6.70 2.11
CA LEU A 42 -6.02 -5.82 0.97
C LEU A 42 -6.46 -6.44 -0.36
N VAL A 43 -6.24 -7.75 -0.55
CA VAL A 43 -6.73 -8.48 -1.72
C VAL A 43 -8.26 -8.46 -1.77
N GLN A 44 -8.92 -8.73 -0.64
CA GLN A 44 -10.38 -8.68 -0.55
C GLN A 44 -10.92 -7.27 -0.88
N ILE A 45 -10.33 -6.22 -0.30
CA ILE A 45 -10.68 -4.83 -0.61
C ILE A 45 -10.45 -4.56 -2.10
N GLY A 46 -9.35 -5.04 -2.68
CA GLY A 46 -9.04 -4.91 -4.11
C GLY A 46 -10.08 -5.56 -5.01
N ILE A 47 -10.52 -6.79 -4.69
CA ILE A 47 -11.55 -7.51 -5.43
C ILE A 47 -12.89 -6.77 -5.34
N VAL A 48 -13.33 -6.40 -4.13
CA VAL A 48 -14.59 -5.69 -3.92
C VAL A 48 -14.58 -4.33 -4.61
N ALA A 49 -13.47 -3.59 -4.50
CA ALA A 49 -13.29 -2.31 -5.20
C ALA A 49 -13.31 -2.50 -6.72
N GLY A 50 -12.67 -3.54 -7.25
CA GLY A 50 -12.70 -3.89 -8.67
C GLY A 50 -14.10 -4.18 -9.17
N ILE A 51 -14.85 -5.03 -8.46
CA ILE A 51 -16.26 -5.34 -8.78
C ILE A 51 -17.12 -4.07 -8.73
N ALA A 52 -16.95 -3.25 -7.68
CA ALA A 52 -17.67 -1.99 -7.54
C ALA A 52 -17.37 -1.01 -8.69
N LEU A 53 -16.11 -0.91 -9.12
CA LEU A 53 -15.71 -0.06 -10.26
C LEU A 53 -16.35 -0.54 -11.57
N VAL A 54 -16.35 -1.84 -11.83
CA VAL A 54 -17.00 -2.40 -13.02
C VAL A 54 -18.50 -2.14 -13.00
N CYS A 55 -19.15 -2.37 -11.85
CA CYS A 55 -20.57 -2.10 -11.67
C CYS A 55 -20.91 -0.61 -11.87
N ALA A 56 -20.10 0.29 -11.31
CA ALA A 56 -20.25 1.73 -11.50
C ALA A 56 -20.07 2.13 -12.97
N ALA A 57 -19.07 1.59 -13.67
CA ALA A 57 -18.85 1.86 -15.09
C ALA A 57 -20.04 1.40 -15.94
N LEU A 58 -20.60 0.22 -15.67
CA LEU A 58 -21.81 -0.28 -16.33
C LEU A 58 -23.02 0.62 -16.04
N ALA A 59 -23.23 1.01 -14.78
CA ALA A 59 -24.34 1.89 -14.40
C ALA A 59 -24.23 3.27 -15.10
N ILE A 60 -23.03 3.85 -15.16
CA ILE A 60 -22.78 5.11 -15.88
C ILE A 60 -23.06 4.94 -17.37
N GLY A 61 -22.58 3.85 -17.99
CA GLY A 61 -22.80 3.55 -19.40
C GLY A 61 -24.29 3.35 -19.73
N CYS A 62 -25.02 2.56 -18.94
CA CYS A 62 -26.46 2.38 -19.08
C CYS A 62 -27.22 3.70 -18.90
N THR A 63 -26.84 4.52 -17.91
CA THR A 63 -27.45 5.83 -17.68
C THR A 63 -27.19 6.77 -18.86
N ALA A 64 -25.95 6.80 -19.37
CA ALA A 64 -25.58 7.57 -20.55
C ALA A 64 -26.40 7.16 -21.77
N LEU A 65 -26.51 5.85 -22.03
CA LEU A 65 -27.32 5.33 -23.14
C LEU A 65 -28.80 5.68 -22.96
N PHE A 66 -29.34 5.53 -21.75
CA PHE A 66 -30.72 5.89 -21.44
C PHE A 66 -31.00 7.38 -21.72
N VAL A 67 -30.11 8.27 -21.28
CA VAL A 67 -30.21 9.71 -21.57
C VAL A 67 -30.11 9.99 -23.06
N ILE A 68 -29.18 9.34 -23.77
CA ILE A 68 -29.04 9.50 -25.22
C ILE A 68 -30.32 9.09 -25.93
N VAL A 69 -30.86 7.90 -25.64
CA VAL A 69 -32.09 7.38 -26.25
C VAL A 69 -33.29 8.28 -25.92
N LEU A 70 -33.42 8.71 -24.67
CA LEU A 70 -34.53 9.56 -24.23
C LEU A 70 -34.58 10.91 -24.95
N PHE A 71 -33.41 11.51 -25.22
CA PHE A 71 -33.31 12.83 -25.85
C PHE A 71 -32.90 12.77 -27.34
N TRP A 72 -32.88 11.57 -27.93
CA TRP A 72 -32.39 11.33 -29.29
C TRP A 72 -33.24 11.97 -30.39
N ASP A 73 -34.56 12.07 -30.23
CA ASP A 73 -35.41 12.56 -31.32
C ASP A 73 -35.41 14.08 -31.45
N THR A 74 -35.36 14.79 -30.32
CA THR A 74 -35.57 16.25 -30.31
C THR A 74 -34.29 17.05 -30.04
N HIS A 75 -33.32 16.49 -29.33
CA HIS A 75 -32.17 17.23 -28.80
C HIS A 75 -30.84 16.45 -28.85
N ARG A 76 -30.57 15.75 -29.96
CA ARG A 76 -29.35 14.92 -30.16
C ARG A 76 -28.06 15.57 -29.67
N LEU A 77 -27.84 16.83 -30.06
CA LEU A 77 -26.63 17.59 -29.71
C LEU A 77 -26.54 17.87 -28.20
N LEU A 78 -27.65 18.23 -27.54
CA LEU A 78 -27.66 18.46 -26.08
C LEU A 78 -27.51 17.15 -25.30
N ALA A 79 -28.07 16.04 -25.79
CA ALA A 79 -27.91 14.73 -25.18
C ALA A 79 -26.44 14.29 -25.17
N ILE A 80 -25.77 14.41 -26.32
CA ILE A 80 -24.35 14.08 -26.46
C ILE A 80 -23.48 15.03 -25.63
N ALA A 81 -23.75 16.34 -25.69
CA ALA A 81 -23.01 17.34 -24.92
C ALA A 81 -23.20 17.17 -23.40
N GLY A 82 -24.41 16.82 -22.95
CA GLY A 82 -24.72 16.60 -21.54
C GLY A 82 -24.03 15.36 -20.98
N VAL A 83 -24.12 14.23 -21.69
CA VAL A 83 -23.44 12.99 -21.30
C VAL A 83 -21.92 13.16 -21.35
N GLY A 84 -21.39 13.75 -22.43
CA GLY A 84 -19.96 14.01 -22.58
C GLY A 84 -19.43 14.99 -21.51
N GLY A 85 -20.16 16.07 -21.26
CA GLY A 85 -19.82 17.05 -20.23
C GLY A 85 -19.83 16.46 -18.82
N ALA A 86 -20.85 15.67 -18.47
CA ALA A 86 -20.91 14.95 -17.21
C ALA A 86 -19.75 13.96 -17.06
N GLY A 87 -19.41 13.23 -18.12
CA GLY A 87 -18.26 12.33 -18.15
C GLY A 87 -16.93 13.04 -17.91
N LEU A 88 -16.69 14.18 -18.58
CA LEU A 88 -15.48 14.99 -18.41
C LEU A 88 -15.36 15.57 -17.00
N LEU A 89 -16.46 16.08 -16.43
CA LEU A 89 -16.48 16.58 -15.06
C LEU A 89 -16.20 15.45 -14.06
N GLY A 90 -16.81 14.28 -14.25
CA GLY A 90 -16.55 13.10 -13.43
C GLY A 90 -15.08 12.68 -13.49
N LEU A 91 -14.49 12.63 -14.69
CA LEU A 91 -13.07 12.32 -14.88
C LEU A 91 -12.16 13.36 -14.21
N GLY A 92 -12.46 14.64 -14.37
CA GLY A 92 -11.69 15.73 -13.75
C GLY A 92 -11.73 15.70 -12.22
N LEU A 93 -12.90 15.45 -11.62
CA LEU A 93 -13.05 15.25 -10.18
C LEU A 93 -12.28 14.03 -9.68
N CYS A 94 -12.35 12.92 -10.41
CA CYS A 94 -11.61 11.70 -10.09
C CYS A 94 -10.09 11.94 -10.12
N LEU A 95 -9.58 12.57 -11.19
CA LEU A 95 -8.17 12.95 -11.32
C LEU A 95 -7.72 13.88 -10.19
N LEU A 96 -8.51 14.89 -9.86
CA LEU A 96 -8.21 15.81 -8.76
C LEU A 96 -8.15 15.08 -7.41
N TRP A 97 -9.07 14.15 -7.17
CA TRP A 97 -9.11 13.37 -5.95
C TRP A 97 -7.90 12.42 -5.84
N ILE A 98 -7.52 11.74 -6.93
CA ILE A 98 -6.32 10.90 -6.99
C ILE A 98 -5.06 11.74 -6.79
N ALA A 99 -4.95 12.90 -7.46
CA ALA A 99 -3.81 13.81 -7.33
C ALA A 99 -3.65 14.35 -5.90
N ARG A 100 -4.76 14.54 -5.17
CA ARG A 100 -4.73 14.90 -3.74
C ARG A 100 -4.29 13.73 -2.86
N ARG A 101 -4.60 12.49 -3.24
CA ARG A 101 -4.36 11.28 -2.43
C ARG A 101 -3.00 10.60 -2.69
N GLY A 102 -2.39 10.80 -3.86
CA GLY A 102 -1.07 10.29 -4.23
C GLY A 102 0.13 10.83 -3.46
N ARG A 103 -0.09 11.51 -2.31
CA ARG A 103 0.93 12.08 -1.43
C ARG A 103 1.25 11.22 -0.19
N HIS A 104 0.73 10.00 -0.08
CA HIS A 104 0.92 9.12 1.10
C HIS A 104 2.02 8.04 0.91
N PRO A 105 2.63 7.53 1.98
CA PRO A 105 4.07 7.36 2.20
C PRO A 105 4.54 5.91 1.97
N LEU A 106 3.94 5.19 1.02
CA LEU A 106 4.33 3.82 0.70
C LEU A 106 5.81 3.74 0.25
N LEU A 107 6.28 4.79 -0.44
CA LEU A 107 7.68 4.95 -0.83
C LEU A 107 8.63 5.25 0.35
N ILE A 108 8.12 5.71 1.50
CA ILE A 108 8.94 5.95 2.69
C ILE A 108 9.29 4.61 3.34
N ALA A 109 8.31 3.72 3.51
CA ALA A 109 8.51 2.37 4.05
C ALA A 109 9.53 1.57 3.23
N THR A 110 9.39 1.59 1.90
CA THR A 110 10.34 0.95 0.97
C THR A 110 11.75 1.57 1.04
N ARG A 111 11.87 2.88 1.28
CA ARG A 111 13.19 3.53 1.45
C ARG A 111 13.85 3.16 2.77
N THR A 112 13.09 3.02 3.85
CA THR A 112 13.62 2.55 5.14
C THR A 112 14.07 1.09 5.09
N GLU A 113 13.34 0.22 4.40
CA GLU A 113 13.78 -1.16 4.18
C GLU A 113 15.03 -1.23 3.29
N LEU A 114 15.08 -0.43 2.22
CA LEU A 114 16.24 -0.40 1.34
C LEU A 114 17.50 0.16 2.03
N ALA A 115 17.33 1.12 2.94
CA ALA A 115 18.41 1.62 3.79
C ALA A 115 18.92 0.56 4.78
N ALA A 116 18.01 -0.19 5.42
CA ALA A 116 18.38 -1.27 6.33
C ALA A 116 19.13 -2.42 5.61
N ASP A 117 18.75 -2.74 4.37
CA ASP A 117 19.46 -3.73 3.55
C ASP A 117 20.83 -3.23 3.07
N LEU A 118 20.95 -1.94 2.74
CA LEU A 118 22.24 -1.31 2.44
C LEU A 118 23.19 -1.34 3.64
N ASP A 119 22.69 -1.12 4.85
CA ASP A 119 23.48 -1.19 6.07
C ASP A 119 23.95 -2.63 6.39
N ARG A 120 23.10 -3.63 6.14
CA ARG A 120 23.50 -5.06 6.25
C ARG A 120 24.53 -5.46 5.21
N LEU A 121 24.44 -4.94 3.99
CA LEU A 121 25.43 -5.17 2.94
C LEU A 121 26.74 -4.42 3.22
N ARG A 122 26.70 -3.21 3.81
CA ARG A 122 27.89 -2.49 4.29
C ARG A 122 28.54 -3.16 5.51
N GLY A 123 27.76 -3.84 6.35
CA GLY A 123 28.21 -4.55 7.55
C GLY A 123 28.70 -5.98 7.32
N ARG A 124 28.59 -6.54 6.10
CA ARG A 124 29.11 -7.86 5.75
C ARG A 124 30.38 -7.74 4.91
N GLY A 125 31.49 -7.38 5.55
CA GLY A 125 32.79 -7.90 5.15
C GLY A 125 32.88 -9.36 5.62
N PRO A 126 32.96 -10.36 4.73
CA PRO A 126 33.32 -11.72 5.13
C PRO A 126 34.76 -11.67 5.64
N GLN A 127 34.97 -12.04 6.91
CA GLN A 127 36.31 -12.33 7.42
C GLN A 127 36.65 -13.79 7.07
N PRO A 128 37.69 -14.06 6.26
CA PRO A 128 38.56 -15.21 6.45
C PRO A 128 39.60 -14.94 7.54
#